data_AF-A0A2S8F9I5-F1
#
_entry.id   AF-A0A2S8F9I5-F1
#
_cell.length_a   1.000
_cell.length_b   1.000
_cell.length_c   1.000
_cell.angle_alpha   90.00
_cell.angle_beta   90.00
_cell.angle_gamma   90.00
#
_symmetry.space_group_name_H-M   'P 1'
#
loop_
_entity.id
_entity.type
_entity.pdbx_description
1 polymer ?
#
loop_
_entity_poly.entity_id
_entity_poly.type
_entity_poly.pdbx_seq_one_letter_code
_entity_poly.pdbx_strand_id
1 'polypeptide(L)'
;MSWLIVGGLVCVGLFVLMLVVIFAALYIWGTLIERKEKRIRESGQPVLAVIVMVNPQFVRDEEMAMAPALALYSLDPPSATLAADMAETAAELFSLYTAEPSKIASLPTAVRQIAERLKDDGYQENRRTRVPREMSQGHVLYIADMILRRRYLPEGFMFSKHMACVVTGQDEGQILPLEADDEIAQQIFESAQS
;
A
#
# COMPACT_ATOMS: atom_id res chain seq x y z
N MET A 1 16.34 49.37 30.39
CA MET A 1 17.11 48.33 29.68
C MET A 1 16.82 46.92 30.18
N SER A 2 16.77 46.66 31.48
CA SER A 2 16.64 45.30 32.05
C SER A 2 15.39 44.51 31.59
N TRP A 3 14.25 45.17 31.41
CA TRP A 3 13.00 44.53 30.95
C TRP A 3 13.10 43.92 29.54
N LEU A 4 13.85 44.56 28.63
CA LEU A 4 14.05 44.04 27.28
C LEU A 4 14.91 42.77 27.28
N ILE A 5 15.89 42.70 28.18
CA ILE A 5 16.78 41.53 28.34
C ILE A 5 15.98 40.35 28.92
N VAL A 6 15.19 40.58 29.96
CA VAL A 6 14.36 39.54 30.59
C VAL A 6 13.30 39.03 29.61
N GLY A 7 12.61 39.93 28.91
CA GLY A 7 11.62 39.55 27.88
C GLY A 7 12.26 38.73 26.75
N GLY A 8 13.44 39.14 26.28
CA GLY A 8 14.19 38.41 25.27
C GLY A 8 14.56 36.98 25.71
N LEU A 9 15.05 36.82 26.94
CA LEU A 9 15.40 35.51 27.50
C LEU A 9 14.18 34.58 27.62
N VAL A 10 13.03 35.11 28.06
CA VAL A 10 11.79 34.33 28.13
C VAL A 10 11.35 33.88 26.74
N CYS A 11 11.38 34.76 25.73
CA CYS A 11 11.03 34.42 24.36
C CYS A 11 11.95 33.34 23.78
N VAL A 12 13.27 33.45 24.01
CA VAL A 12 14.24 32.44 23.58
C VAL A 12 14.00 31.10 24.29
N GLY A 13 13.76 31.12 25.60
CA GLY A 13 13.47 29.92 26.38
C GLY A 13 12.21 29.19 25.88
N LEU A 14 11.14 29.92 25.60
CA LEU A 14 9.89 29.36 25.04
C LEU A 14 10.10 28.80 23.64
N PHE A 15 10.87 29.47 22.78
CA PHE A 15 11.17 28.97 21.44
C PHE A 15 11.99 27.68 21.49
N VAL A 16 13.02 27.62 22.34
CA VAL A 16 13.82 26.39 22.53
C VAL A 16 12.95 25.26 23.07
N LEU A 17 12.10 25.52 24.06
CA LEU A 17 11.17 24.52 24.60
C LEU A 17 10.23 23.99 23.53
N MET A 18 9.67 24.87 22.69
CA MET A 18 8.81 24.48 21.57
C MET A 18 9.54 23.58 20.57
N LEU A 19 10.78 23.91 20.21
CA LEU A 19 11.59 23.05 19.33
C LEU A 19 11.83 21.67 19.96
N VAL A 20 12.19 21.62 21.24
CA VAL A 20 12.38 20.33 21.96
C VAL A 20 11.11 19.49 21.94
N VAL A 21 9.94 20.09 22.16
CA VAL A 21 8.66 19.39 22.09
C VAL A 21 8.38 18.86 20.68
N ILE A 22 8.64 19.66 19.64
CA ILE A 22 8.46 19.23 18.24
C ILE A 22 9.38 18.06 17.91
N PHE A 23 10.68 18.14 18.24
CA PHE A 23 11.61 17.06 17.99
C PHE A 23 11.25 15.78 18.76
N ALA A 24 10.85 15.91 20.04
CA ALA A 24 10.39 14.77 20.84
C ALA A 24 9.14 14.12 20.23
N ALA A 25 8.17 14.92 19.77
CA ALA A 25 6.97 14.41 19.11
C ALA A 25 7.30 13.68 17.80
N LEU A 26 8.17 14.24 16.96
CA LEU A 26 8.62 13.61 15.71
C LEU A 26 9.37 12.30 15.97
N TYR A 27 10.24 12.28 16.98
CA TYR A 27 10.98 11.07 17.37
C TYR A 27 10.04 9.97 17.86
N ILE A 28 9.11 10.29 18.77
CA ILE A 28 8.12 9.34 19.27
C ILE A 28 7.28 8.80 18.11
N TRP A 29 6.81 9.68 17.23
CA TRP A 29 6.05 9.29 16.04
C TRP A 29 6.82 8.31 15.14
N GLY A 30 8.09 8.59 14.85
CA GLY A 30 8.96 7.68 14.08
C GLY A 30 9.06 6.29 14.72
N THR A 31 9.33 6.22 16.03
CA THR A 31 9.44 4.94 16.74
C THR A 31 8.12 4.16 16.78
N LEU A 32 6.98 4.85 16.81
CA LEU A 32 5.66 4.20 16.78
C LEU A 32 5.37 3.57 15.41
N ILE A 33 5.74 4.24 14.31
CA ILE A 33 5.63 3.69 12.96
C ILE A 33 6.47 2.43 12.83
N GLU A 34 7.74 2.47 13.25
CA GLU A 34 8.64 1.31 13.17
C GLU A 34 8.11 0.12 13.98
N ARG A 35 7.60 0.36 15.20
CA ARG A 35 6.99 -0.70 16.02
C ARG A 35 5.73 -1.28 15.38
N LYS A 36 4.92 -0.44 14.72
CA LYS A 36 3.72 -0.87 14.00
C LYS A 36 4.11 -1.74 12.80
N GLU A 37 5.06 -1.28 11.97
CA GLU A 37 5.58 -2.06 10.84
C GLU A 37 6.18 -3.40 11.32
N LYS A 38 7.00 -3.38 12.36
CA LYS A 38 7.59 -4.59 12.95
C LYS A 38 6.51 -5.58 13.42
N ARG A 39 5.49 -5.11 14.13
CA ARG A 39 4.38 -5.95 14.59
C ARG A 39 3.64 -6.58 13.40
N ILE A 40 3.37 -5.80 12.35
CA ILE A 40 2.71 -6.31 11.13
C ILE A 40 3.58 -7.39 10.46
N ARG A 41 4.90 -7.18 10.37
CA ARG A 41 5.81 -8.20 9.81
C ARG A 41 5.84 -9.48 10.66
N GLU A 42 5.82 -9.37 11.98
CA GLU A 42 5.87 -10.52 12.88
C GLU A 42 4.54 -11.30 12.97
N SER A 43 3.39 -10.62 12.92
CA SER A 43 2.06 -11.25 13.06
C SER A 43 1.32 -11.42 11.73
N GLY A 44 1.85 -10.89 10.64
CA GLY A 44 1.20 -10.86 9.34
C GLY A 44 1.33 -12.18 8.60
N GLN A 45 0.33 -12.49 7.79
CA GLN A 45 0.38 -13.60 6.86
C GLN A 45 1.09 -13.13 5.57
N PRO A 46 2.12 -13.84 5.09
CA PRO A 46 2.75 -13.54 3.82
C PRO A 46 1.80 -13.84 2.65
N VAL A 47 1.75 -12.93 1.68
CA VAL A 47 0.84 -13.01 0.53
C VAL A 47 1.53 -12.50 -0.73
N LEU A 48 1.09 -13.05 -1.87
CA LEU A 48 1.38 -12.47 -3.17
C LEU A 48 0.44 -11.28 -3.41
N ALA A 49 1.01 -10.19 -3.92
CA ALA A 49 0.26 -9.00 -4.34
C ALA A 49 0.68 -8.55 -5.75
N VAL A 50 -0.23 -7.89 -6.44
CA VAL A 50 -0.04 -7.25 -7.74
C VAL A 50 -0.48 -5.80 -7.64
N ILE A 51 0.36 -4.86 -8.09
CA ILE A 51 -0.02 -3.45 -8.12
C ILE A 51 -0.99 -3.20 -9.27
N VAL A 52 -2.22 -2.81 -8.93
CA VAL A 52 -3.28 -2.43 -9.87
C VAL A 52 -3.05 -1.01 -10.36
N MET A 53 -2.77 -0.09 -9.43
CA MET A 53 -2.59 1.32 -9.72
C MET A 53 -1.53 1.92 -8.82
N VAL A 54 -0.71 2.78 -9.40
CA VAL A 54 0.19 3.69 -8.68
C VAL A 54 0.37 4.94 -9.54
N ASN A 55 0.68 6.08 -8.92
CA ASN A 55 0.98 7.29 -9.67
C ASN A 55 2.12 7.02 -10.68
N PRO A 56 1.93 7.24 -12.00
CA PRO A 56 2.96 6.98 -13.00
C PRO A 56 4.18 7.89 -12.89
N GLN A 57 4.09 9.00 -12.16
CA GLN A 57 5.26 9.80 -11.81
C GLN A 57 6.15 9.06 -10.79
N PHE A 58 5.58 8.36 -9.79
CA PHE A 58 6.36 7.62 -8.76
C PHE A 58 7.25 6.54 -9.36
N VAL A 59 6.79 5.99 -10.47
CA VAL A 59 7.54 5.03 -11.25
C VAL A 59 8.72 5.67 -11.99
N ARG A 60 8.48 6.84 -12.60
CA ARG A 60 9.43 7.54 -13.49
C ARG A 60 10.46 8.41 -12.76
N ASP A 61 10.06 8.99 -11.64
CA ASP A 61 10.86 9.91 -10.84
C ASP A 61 11.42 9.17 -9.63
N GLU A 62 12.73 9.00 -9.60
CA GLU A 62 13.44 8.32 -8.52
C GLU A 62 13.52 9.15 -7.24
N GLU A 63 13.26 10.46 -7.31
CA GLU A 63 13.28 11.36 -6.14
C GLU A 63 12.04 11.18 -5.26
N MET A 64 10.96 10.61 -5.81
CA MET A 64 9.76 10.33 -5.02
C MET A 64 9.94 9.09 -4.14
N ALA A 65 10.10 9.33 -2.84
CA ALA A 65 10.30 8.28 -1.84
C ALA A 65 9.09 7.34 -1.67
N MET A 66 7.87 7.85 -1.87
CA MET A 66 6.64 7.07 -1.68
C MET A 66 5.45 7.59 -2.48
N ALA A 67 4.48 6.72 -2.76
CA ALA A 67 3.20 7.08 -3.35
C ALA A 67 2.07 6.17 -2.85
N PRO A 68 0.82 6.66 -2.81
CA PRO A 68 -0.33 5.78 -2.66
C PRO A 68 -0.42 4.84 -3.86
N ALA A 69 -0.78 3.59 -3.58
CA ALA A 69 -1.00 2.55 -4.57
C ALA A 69 -2.22 1.72 -4.18
N LEU A 70 -2.87 1.14 -5.18
CA LEU A 70 -3.88 0.13 -5.02
C LEU A 70 -3.27 -1.22 -5.37
N ALA A 71 -3.30 -2.15 -4.43
CA ALA A 71 -2.78 -3.51 -4.62
C ALA A 71 -3.92 -4.53 -4.58
N LEU A 72 -3.83 -5.52 -5.46
CA LEU A 72 -4.62 -6.75 -5.44
C LEU A 72 -3.79 -7.82 -4.73
N TYR A 73 -4.35 -8.54 -3.77
CA TYR A 73 -3.65 -9.64 -3.10
C TYR A 73 -4.57 -10.84 -2.88
N SER A 74 -3.96 -12.01 -2.65
CA SER A 74 -4.66 -13.26 -2.33
C SER A 74 -4.14 -13.85 -1.03
N LEU A 75 -5.01 -14.53 -0.29
CA LEU A 75 -4.63 -15.36 0.86
C LEU A 75 -4.29 -16.80 0.45
N ASP A 76 -4.52 -17.16 -0.82
CA ASP A 76 -4.18 -18.47 -1.36
C ASP A 76 -2.65 -18.65 -1.43
N PRO A 77 -2.13 -19.88 -1.32
CA PRO A 77 -0.70 -20.15 -1.47
C PRO A 77 -0.16 -19.61 -2.81
N PRO A 78 0.99 -18.90 -2.82
CA PRO A 78 1.61 -18.42 -4.06
C PRO A 78 1.90 -19.57 -5.03
N SER A 79 1.57 -19.36 -6.30
CA SER A 79 1.84 -20.27 -7.42
C SER A 79 1.90 -19.49 -8.73
N ALA A 80 2.52 -20.03 -9.78
CA ALA A 80 2.55 -19.37 -11.09
C ALA A 80 1.16 -19.16 -11.70
N THR A 81 0.23 -20.10 -11.49
CA THR A 81 -1.16 -19.96 -11.96
C THR A 81 -1.86 -18.80 -11.24
N LEU A 82 -1.74 -18.74 -9.91
CA LEU A 82 -2.31 -17.64 -9.13
C LEU A 82 -1.73 -16.28 -9.55
N ALA A 83 -0.43 -16.21 -9.79
CA ALA A 83 0.24 -14.99 -10.24
C ALA A 83 -0.31 -14.50 -11.59
N ALA A 84 -0.46 -15.42 -12.56
CA ALA A 84 -1.04 -15.11 -13.86
C ALA A 84 -2.50 -14.64 -13.76
N ASP A 85 -3.32 -15.35 -13.00
CA ASP A 85 -4.75 -15.02 -12.80
C ASP A 85 -4.89 -13.66 -12.10
N MET A 86 -4.07 -13.38 -11.08
CA MET A 86 -4.06 -12.08 -10.40
C MET A 86 -3.60 -10.95 -11.33
N ALA A 87 -2.63 -11.19 -12.22
CA ALA A 87 -2.19 -10.19 -13.19
C ALA A 87 -3.30 -9.86 -14.19
N GLU A 88 -4.06 -10.86 -14.65
CA GLU A 88 -5.23 -10.67 -15.51
C GLU A 88 -6.33 -9.87 -14.78
N THR A 89 -6.70 -10.27 -13.55
CA THR A 89 -7.68 -9.53 -12.74
C THR A 89 -7.22 -8.10 -12.47
N ALA A 90 -5.94 -7.86 -12.19
CA ALA A 90 -5.40 -6.52 -11.98
C ALA A 90 -5.51 -5.66 -13.25
N ALA A 91 -5.28 -6.23 -14.43
CA ALA A 91 -5.46 -5.53 -15.70
C ALA A 91 -6.95 -5.19 -15.95
N GLU A 92 -7.86 -6.11 -15.63
CA GLU A 92 -9.31 -5.86 -15.71
C GLU A 92 -9.75 -4.74 -14.75
N LEU A 93 -9.31 -4.79 -13.49
CA LEU A 93 -9.58 -3.75 -12.49
C LEU A 93 -9.04 -2.39 -12.95
N PHE A 94 -7.83 -2.34 -13.53
CA PHE A 94 -7.29 -1.10 -14.09
C PHE A 94 -8.14 -0.61 -15.28
N SER A 95 -8.62 -1.51 -16.15
CA SER A 95 -9.53 -1.14 -17.23
C SER A 95 -10.85 -0.57 -16.72
N LEU A 96 -11.40 -1.10 -15.62
CA LEU A 96 -12.60 -0.55 -14.96
C LEU A 96 -12.33 0.83 -14.37
N TYR A 97 -11.16 1.02 -13.75
CA TYR A 97 -10.74 2.31 -13.23
C TYR A 97 -10.66 3.37 -14.35
N THR A 98 -10.20 3.02 -15.54
CA THR A 98 -10.14 3.97 -16.67
C THR A 98 -11.43 4.05 -17.48
N ALA A 99 -12.44 3.24 -17.17
CA ALA A 99 -13.67 3.18 -17.95
C ALA A 99 -14.53 4.44 -17.78
N GLU A 100 -15.28 4.77 -18.83
CA GLU A 100 -16.29 5.83 -18.81
C GLU A 100 -17.47 5.47 -17.88
N PRO A 101 -18.10 6.45 -17.20
CA PRO A 101 -19.25 6.18 -16.31
C PRO A 101 -20.42 5.47 -16.99
N SER A 102 -20.65 5.74 -18.28
CA SER A 102 -21.70 5.08 -19.06
C SER A 102 -21.45 3.58 -19.23
N LYS A 103 -20.18 3.17 -19.39
CA LYS A 103 -19.78 1.77 -19.46
C LYS A 103 -19.92 1.10 -18.10
N ILE A 104 -19.62 1.80 -17.00
CA ILE A 104 -19.77 1.27 -15.63
C ILE A 104 -21.25 1.03 -15.30
N ALA A 105 -22.15 1.93 -15.71
CA ALA A 105 -23.57 1.83 -15.43
C ALA A 105 -24.24 0.57 -16.00
N SER A 106 -23.73 0.03 -17.11
CA SER A 106 -24.25 -1.18 -17.77
C SER A 106 -23.66 -2.49 -17.25
N LEU A 107 -22.68 -2.45 -16.35
CA LEU A 107 -22.07 -3.64 -15.76
C LEU A 107 -23.03 -4.35 -14.79
N PRO A 108 -22.83 -5.66 -14.55
CA PRO A 108 -23.49 -6.38 -13.47
C PRO A 108 -23.31 -5.66 -12.13
N THR A 109 -24.30 -5.72 -11.23
CA THR A 109 -24.32 -4.93 -9.99
C THR A 109 -23.05 -5.08 -9.15
N ALA A 110 -22.53 -6.30 -8.99
CA ALA A 110 -21.32 -6.55 -8.22
C ALA A 110 -20.06 -5.90 -8.85
N VAL A 111 -19.93 -5.98 -10.17
CA VAL A 111 -18.83 -5.37 -10.92
C VAL A 111 -18.96 -3.85 -10.95
N ARG A 112 -20.18 -3.33 -11.03
CA ARG A 112 -20.44 -1.89 -10.94
C ARG A 112 -20.02 -1.33 -9.59
N GLN A 113 -20.35 -2.00 -8.49
CA GLN A 113 -19.96 -1.57 -7.14
C GLN A 113 -18.44 -1.50 -6.97
N ILE A 114 -17.69 -2.49 -7.47
CA ILE A 114 -16.22 -2.44 -7.40
C ILE A 114 -15.68 -1.32 -8.30
N ALA A 115 -16.23 -1.13 -9.50
CA ALA A 115 -15.80 -0.05 -10.40
C ALA A 115 -16.06 1.35 -9.82
N GLU A 116 -17.23 1.58 -9.22
CA GLU A 116 -17.53 2.82 -8.51
C GLU A 116 -16.58 3.04 -7.33
N ARG A 117 -16.23 1.97 -6.61
CA ARG A 117 -15.26 2.04 -5.51
C ARG A 117 -13.83 2.33 -5.99
N LEU A 118 -13.42 1.78 -7.14
CA LEU A 118 -12.12 2.05 -7.74
C LEU A 118 -11.96 3.52 -8.17
N LYS A 119 -13.06 4.18 -8.53
CA LYS A 119 -13.08 5.60 -8.89
C LYS A 119 -12.98 6.54 -7.68
N ASP A 120 -13.12 6.01 -6.45
CA ASP A 120 -12.88 6.76 -5.22
C ASP A 120 -11.37 6.84 -4.96
N ASP A 121 -10.72 7.83 -5.58
CA ASP A 121 -9.28 8.11 -5.48
C ASP A 121 -8.82 8.50 -4.04
N GLY A 122 -9.75 8.61 -3.08
CA GLY A 122 -9.43 8.86 -1.69
C GLY A 122 -8.72 7.66 -1.05
N TYR A 123 -7.42 7.82 -0.75
CA TYR A 123 -6.67 6.84 0.04
C TYR A 123 -7.34 6.61 1.40
N GLN A 124 -7.67 5.36 1.73
CA GLN A 124 -8.21 4.98 3.03
C GLN A 124 -7.34 3.89 3.65
N GLU A 125 -6.59 4.26 4.70
CA GLU A 125 -5.73 3.31 5.41
C GLU A 125 -6.55 2.10 5.89
N ASN A 126 -6.04 0.89 5.67
CA ASN A 126 -6.65 -0.40 6.07
C ASN A 126 -7.97 -0.74 5.36
N ARG A 127 -8.37 0.02 4.35
CA ARG A 127 -9.51 -0.32 3.51
C ARG A 127 -9.21 -1.58 2.72
N ARG A 128 -10.10 -2.57 2.84
CA ARG A 128 -10.10 -3.80 2.05
C ARG A 128 -11.44 -3.95 1.37
N THR A 129 -11.40 -4.31 0.10
CA THR A 129 -12.61 -4.66 -0.64
C THR A 129 -12.38 -6.00 -1.32
N ARG A 130 -13.25 -6.97 -1.02
CA ARG A 130 -13.20 -8.27 -1.69
C ARG A 130 -13.59 -8.09 -3.16
N VAL A 131 -12.81 -8.69 -4.05
CA VAL A 131 -13.11 -8.70 -5.48
C VAL A 131 -14.30 -9.65 -5.73
N PRO A 132 -15.29 -9.25 -6.55
CA PRO A 132 -16.41 -10.12 -6.91
C PRO A 132 -15.93 -11.45 -7.49
N ARG A 133 -16.67 -12.54 -7.20
CA ARG A 133 -16.28 -13.89 -7.61
C ARG A 133 -16.15 -14.00 -9.13
N GLU A 134 -16.97 -13.26 -9.85
CA GLU A 134 -17.05 -13.18 -11.30
C GLU A 134 -15.75 -12.69 -11.95
N MET A 135 -14.93 -11.91 -11.22
CA MET A 135 -13.65 -11.36 -11.71
C MET A 135 -12.43 -12.09 -11.13
N SER A 136 -12.64 -12.93 -10.12
CA SER A 136 -11.57 -13.48 -9.29
C SER A 136 -10.93 -14.77 -9.82
N GLN A 137 -11.38 -15.27 -10.98
CA GLN A 137 -10.96 -16.56 -11.54
C GLN A 137 -11.13 -17.76 -10.58
N GLY A 138 -12.00 -17.63 -9.55
CA GLY A 138 -12.22 -18.65 -8.53
C GLY A 138 -11.39 -18.48 -7.25
N HIS A 139 -10.51 -17.48 -7.20
CA HIS A 139 -9.68 -17.15 -6.04
C HIS A 139 -10.36 -16.20 -5.05
N VAL A 140 -9.85 -16.14 -3.82
CA VAL A 140 -10.29 -15.15 -2.84
C VAL A 140 -9.35 -13.94 -2.91
N LEU A 141 -9.70 -12.99 -3.78
CA LEU A 141 -8.89 -11.80 -4.02
C LEU A 141 -9.45 -10.57 -3.29
N TYR A 142 -8.55 -9.71 -2.86
CA TYR A 142 -8.85 -8.45 -2.18
C TYR A 142 -8.07 -7.30 -2.82
N ILE A 143 -8.71 -6.14 -2.95
CA ILE A 143 -8.01 -4.88 -3.21
C ILE A 143 -7.82 -4.11 -1.91
N ALA A 144 -6.67 -3.48 -1.75
CA ALA A 144 -6.36 -2.63 -0.61
C ALA A 144 -5.51 -1.43 -1.02
N ASP A 145 -5.77 -0.31 -0.36
CA ASP A 145 -4.93 0.87 -0.48
C ASP A 145 -3.67 0.68 0.37
N MET A 146 -2.53 1.05 -0.19
CA MET A 146 -1.25 0.99 0.51
C MET A 146 -0.36 2.17 0.18
N ILE A 147 0.57 2.48 1.08
CA ILE A 147 1.66 3.40 0.78
C ILE A 147 2.83 2.58 0.27
N LEU A 148 3.11 2.70 -1.03
CA LEU A 148 4.24 2.07 -1.67
C LEU A 148 5.46 2.96 -1.51
N ARG A 149 6.52 2.44 -0.88
CA ARG A 149 7.80 3.13 -0.76
C ARG A 149 8.77 2.59 -1.78
N ARG A 150 9.62 3.47 -2.33
CA ARG A 150 10.60 3.12 -3.36
C ARG A 150 11.51 1.96 -2.94
N ARG A 151 11.93 1.93 -1.67
CA ARG A 151 12.78 0.88 -1.08
C ARG A 151 12.20 -0.55 -1.17
N TYR A 152 10.89 -0.68 -1.39
CA TYR A 152 10.21 -1.98 -1.49
C TYR A 152 9.98 -2.44 -2.93
N LEU A 153 10.33 -1.62 -3.92
CA LEU A 153 10.18 -2.01 -5.32
C LEU A 153 11.28 -3.00 -5.71
N PRO A 154 10.93 -4.19 -6.23
CA PRO A 154 11.93 -5.08 -6.79
C PRO A 154 12.58 -4.46 -8.03
N GLU A 155 13.80 -4.90 -8.35
CA GLU A 155 14.41 -4.58 -9.64
C GLU A 155 13.49 -5.06 -10.77
N GLY A 156 13.28 -4.22 -11.79
CA GLY A 156 12.38 -4.55 -12.89
C GLY A 156 10.88 -4.57 -12.53
N PHE A 157 10.47 -3.93 -11.43
CA PHE A 157 9.06 -3.77 -11.02
C PHE A 157 8.10 -3.40 -12.17
N MET A 158 8.60 -2.64 -13.15
CA MET A 158 7.85 -2.25 -14.35
C MET A 158 7.31 -3.42 -15.19
N PHE A 159 7.97 -4.57 -15.14
CA PHE A 159 7.63 -5.72 -15.99
C PHE A 159 6.68 -6.69 -15.30
N SER A 160 6.90 -6.99 -14.02
CA SER A 160 6.12 -8.01 -13.31
C SER A 160 4.95 -7.41 -12.52
N LYS A 161 5.09 -6.20 -11.97
CA LYS A 161 4.18 -5.57 -10.99
C LYS A 161 3.83 -6.45 -9.77
N HIS A 162 4.48 -7.61 -9.63
CA HIS A 162 4.33 -8.53 -8.51
C HIS A 162 5.10 -8.00 -7.31
N MET A 163 4.53 -8.19 -6.14
CA MET A 163 5.11 -7.82 -4.86
C MET A 163 4.84 -8.90 -3.83
N ALA A 164 5.81 -9.12 -2.95
CA ALA A 164 5.60 -9.86 -1.72
C ALA A 164 5.12 -8.88 -0.64
N CYS A 165 4.04 -9.25 0.04
CA CYS A 165 3.45 -8.45 1.10
C CYS A 165 3.17 -9.31 2.33
N VAL A 166 2.93 -8.66 3.45
CA VAL A 166 2.32 -9.24 4.64
C VAL A 166 0.99 -8.55 4.93
N VAL A 167 -0.01 -9.32 5.32
CA VAL A 167 -1.34 -8.82 5.67
C VAL A 167 -1.76 -9.26 7.06
N THR A 168 -2.44 -8.38 7.80
CA THR A 168 -2.99 -8.72 9.13
C THR A 168 -4.51 -8.84 9.08
N GLY A 169 -5.10 -9.79 9.81
CA GLY A 169 -6.56 -9.97 9.83
C GLY A 169 -7.14 -10.50 8.51
N GLN A 170 -8.40 -10.93 8.54
CA GLN A 170 -9.09 -11.49 7.37
C GLN A 170 -9.91 -10.42 6.63
N ASP A 171 -10.95 -9.86 7.26
CA ASP A 171 -11.84 -8.89 6.63
C ASP A 171 -11.31 -7.45 6.69
N GLU A 172 -10.56 -7.12 7.73
CA GLU A 172 -9.94 -5.81 7.96
C GLU A 172 -8.48 -5.97 8.36
N GLY A 173 -7.67 -4.96 8.04
CA GLY A 173 -6.30 -4.87 8.52
C GLY A 173 -5.35 -4.25 7.51
N GLN A 174 -4.06 -4.40 7.78
CA GLN A 174 -3.02 -3.67 7.08
C GLN A 174 -2.40 -4.54 6.00
N ILE A 175 -1.88 -3.94 4.94
CA ILE A 175 -1.00 -4.57 3.97
C ILE A 175 0.33 -3.82 3.99
N LEU A 176 1.43 -4.55 4.13
CA LEU A 176 2.76 -3.98 4.12
C LEU A 176 3.62 -4.73 3.10
N PRO A 177 4.30 -4.04 2.19
CA PRO A 177 5.20 -4.69 1.26
C PRO A 177 6.48 -5.12 1.98
N LEU A 178 7.03 -6.25 1.56
CA LEU A 178 8.31 -6.77 2.01
C LEU A 178 9.45 -6.22 1.12
N GLU A 179 10.65 -6.21 1.67
CA GLU A 179 11.86 -5.87 0.91
C GLU A 179 12.24 -7.05 0.01
N ALA A 180 12.85 -6.78 -1.14
CA ALA A 180 13.13 -7.82 -2.14
C ALA A 180 14.16 -8.86 -1.66
N ASP A 181 15.00 -8.49 -0.69
CA ASP A 181 16.00 -9.35 -0.04
C ASP A 181 15.45 -10.12 1.18
N ASP A 182 14.19 -9.91 1.55
CA ASP A 182 13.53 -10.67 2.61
C ASP A 182 13.35 -12.14 2.17
N GLU A 183 13.73 -13.10 3.02
CA GLU A 183 13.65 -14.54 2.72
C GLU A 183 12.22 -14.97 2.35
N ILE A 184 11.21 -14.38 3.00
CA ILE A 184 9.79 -14.67 2.71
C ILE A 184 9.42 -14.10 1.34
N ALA A 185 9.93 -12.91 1.00
CA ALA A 185 9.69 -12.32 -0.31
C ALA A 185 10.28 -13.17 -1.43
N GLN A 186 11.52 -13.66 -1.25
CA GLN A 186 12.18 -14.55 -2.20
C GLN A 186 11.37 -15.83 -2.41
N GLN A 187 10.90 -16.47 -1.34
CA GLN A 187 10.07 -17.68 -1.42
C GLN A 187 8.75 -17.44 -2.19
N ILE A 188 8.09 -16.30 -1.95
CA ILE A 188 6.87 -15.94 -2.68
C ILE A 188 7.18 -15.77 -4.18
N PHE A 189 8.26 -15.06 -4.52
CA PHE A 189 8.63 -14.83 -5.91
C PHE A 189 9.06 -16.10 -6.64
N GLU A 190 9.79 -16.99 -5.98
CA GLU A 190 10.16 -18.30 -6.54
C GLU A 190 8.91 -19.14 -6.83
N SER A 191 7.98 -19.20 -5.87
CA SER A 191 6.72 -19.94 -6.03
C SER A 191 5.82 -19.36 -7.12
N ALA A 192 5.88 -18.04 -7.33
CA ALA A 192 5.13 -17.35 -8.40
C ALA A 192 5.75 -17.55 -9.79
N GLN A 193 6.98 -18.05 -9.89
CA GLN A 193 7.68 -18.29 -11.16
C GLN A 193 7.71 -19.78 -11.55
N SER A 194 7.54 -20.70 -10.60
CA SER A 194 7.53 -22.16 -10.79
C SER A 194 6.20 -22.69 -11.30
#